data_AF-A0A8J2HBU4-F1
#
_entry.id   AF-A0A8J2HBU4-F1
#
_cell.length_a   1.000
_cell.length_b   1.000
_cell.length_c   1.000
_cell.angle_alpha   90.00
_cell.angle_beta   90.00
_cell.angle_gamma   90.00
#
_symmetry.space_group_name_H-M   'P 1'
#
loop_
_entity.id
_entity.type
_entity.pdbx_description
1 polymer ?
#
loop_
_entity_poly.entity_id
_entity_poly.type
_entity_poly.pdbx_seq_one_letter_code
_entity_poly.pdbx_strand_id
1 'polypeptide(L)'
;MFLIYFLSIIVTVLASCRGHECGQENLLKCARPLGKITNNNNLGFVTTKSELQALCPDLQSSMKCINSYTKNCMPENQRQNFNSLYQGVNIAIKELCQDGSYQDAFLKHAPCMQKVQTDYELCSKRYQQSVIELESKNTTKSSENVKSVCW
;
A
#
# COMPACT_ATOMS: atom_id res chain seq x y z
N MET A 1 -19.84 36.70 -33.58
CA MET A 1 -18.46 36.60 -33.06
C MET A 1 -18.42 36.38 -31.55
N PHE A 2 -19.06 37.22 -30.73
CA PHE A 2 -19.12 37.05 -29.27
C PHE A 2 -19.76 35.73 -28.79
N LEU A 3 -20.87 35.31 -29.40
CA LEU A 3 -21.52 34.02 -29.06
C LEU A 3 -20.63 32.80 -29.30
N ILE A 4 -19.78 32.84 -30.33
CA ILE A 4 -18.86 31.76 -30.67
C ILE A 4 -17.73 31.69 -29.63
N TYR A 5 -17.27 32.85 -29.15
CA TYR A 5 -16.28 32.95 -28.07
C TYR A 5 -16.83 32.47 -26.72
N PHE A 6 -18.08 32.81 -26.40
CA PHE A 6 -18.73 32.30 -25.19
C PHE A 6 -18.93 30.78 -25.24
N LEU A 7 -19.35 30.25 -26.38
CA LEU A 7 -19.50 28.81 -26.57
C LEU A 7 -18.15 28.08 -26.49
N SER A 8 -17.07 28.63 -27.06
CA SER A 8 -15.74 28.00 -26.96
C SER A 8 -15.20 27.99 -25.52
N ILE A 9 -15.43 29.05 -24.75
CA ILE A 9 -15.05 29.11 -23.33
C ILE A 9 -15.82 28.06 -22.53
N ILE A 10 -17.14 27.94 -22.73
CA ILE A 10 -17.97 26.95 -22.04
C ILE A 10 -17.53 25.52 -22.38
N VAL A 11 -17.26 25.22 -23.65
CA VAL A 11 -16.76 23.89 -24.07
C VAL A 11 -15.40 23.57 -23.42
N THR A 12 -14.51 24.56 -23.32
CA THR A 12 -13.18 24.39 -22.71
C THR A 12 -13.28 24.17 -21.19
N VAL A 13 -14.20 24.86 -20.52
CA VAL A 13 -14.46 24.70 -19.08
C VAL A 13 -15.09 23.34 -18.78
N LEU A 14 -16.08 22.91 -19.57
CA LEU A 14 -16.73 21.59 -19.41
C LEU A 14 -15.76 20.43 -19.70
N ALA A 15 -14.82 20.59 -20.63
CA ALA A 15 -13.77 19.61 -20.91
C ALA A 15 -12.73 19.48 -19.78
N SER A 16 -12.68 20.44 -18.84
CA SER A 16 -11.74 20.43 -17.71
C SER A 16 -12.22 19.60 -16.52
N CYS A 17 -13.46 19.11 -16.52
CA CYS A 17 -13.97 18.18 -15.52
C CYS A 17 -13.42 16.76 -15.76
N ARG A 18 -12.11 16.56 -15.56
CA ARG A 18 -11.55 15.22 -15.34
C ARG A 18 -12.03 14.73 -13.97
N GLY A 19 -13.18 14.07 -13.96
CA GLY A 19 -13.65 13.37 -12.77
C GLY A 19 -12.63 12.33 -12.31
N HIS A 20 -12.39 12.24 -11.01
CA HIS A 20 -11.60 11.15 -10.45
C HIS A 20 -12.44 9.88 -10.46
N GLU A 21 -11.90 8.80 -11.02
CA GLU A 21 -12.56 7.50 -10.97
C GLU A 21 -12.42 6.92 -9.56
N CYS A 22 -13.50 6.94 -8.77
CA CYS A 22 -13.47 6.59 -7.35
C CYS A 22 -13.80 5.12 -7.04
N GLY A 23 -13.82 4.23 -8.04
CA GLY A 23 -14.07 2.80 -7.83
C GLY A 23 -13.02 2.13 -6.96
N GLN A 24 -13.42 1.09 -6.21
CA GLN A 24 -12.50 0.27 -5.41
C GLN A 24 -11.35 -0.34 -6.25
N GLU A 25 -11.62 -0.62 -7.52
CA GLU A 25 -10.60 -1.07 -8.48
C GLU A 25 -9.42 -0.10 -8.59
N ASN A 26 -9.66 1.22 -8.47
CA ASN A 26 -8.61 2.22 -8.56
C ASN A 26 -7.75 2.31 -7.31
N LEU A 27 -8.35 2.06 -6.13
CA LEU A 27 -7.56 1.85 -4.92
C LEU A 27 -6.69 0.59 -5.05
N LEU A 28 -7.24 -0.50 -5.59
CA LEU A 28 -6.47 -1.72 -5.86
C LEU A 28 -5.34 -1.49 -6.85
N LYS A 29 -5.54 -0.67 -7.89
CA LYS A 29 -4.48 -0.27 -8.84
C LYS A 29 -3.31 0.41 -8.13
N CYS A 30 -3.56 1.25 -7.12
CA CYS A 30 -2.49 1.88 -6.34
C CYS A 30 -1.61 0.85 -5.61
N ALA A 31 -2.18 -0.26 -5.16
CA ALA A 31 -1.49 -1.31 -4.41
C ALA A 31 -0.84 -2.39 -5.30
N ARG A 32 -1.15 -2.47 -6.60
CA ARG A 32 -0.60 -3.48 -7.52
C ARG A 32 0.93 -3.51 -7.58
N PRO A 33 1.65 -2.38 -7.63
CA PRO A 33 3.11 -2.39 -7.58
C PRO A 33 3.61 -3.05 -6.30
N LEU A 34 3.05 -2.69 -5.14
CA LEU A 34 3.39 -3.28 -3.84
C LEU A 34 3.16 -4.81 -3.82
N GLY A 35 2.04 -5.27 -4.38
CA GLY A 35 1.68 -6.69 -4.45
C GLY A 35 2.59 -7.50 -5.37
N LYS A 36 3.00 -6.95 -6.52
CA LYS A 36 3.96 -7.61 -7.43
C LYS A 36 5.33 -7.79 -6.79
N ILE A 37 5.75 -6.81 -6.00
CA ILE A 37 7.06 -6.87 -5.34
C ILE A 37 7.03 -7.85 -4.16
N THR A 38 5.87 -8.03 -3.51
CA THR A 38 5.64 -9.05 -2.47
C THR A 38 5.53 -10.47 -3.05
N ASN A 39 4.83 -10.65 -4.18
CA ASN A 39 4.58 -11.97 -4.78
C ASN A 39 5.73 -12.53 -5.63
N ASN A 40 6.66 -11.68 -6.11
CA ASN A 40 7.84 -12.12 -6.86
C ASN A 40 9.11 -12.17 -5.97
N ASN A 41 8.97 -12.22 -4.65
CA ASN A 41 10.08 -12.26 -3.68
C ASN A 41 11.06 -11.06 -3.73
N ASN A 42 10.72 -9.96 -4.42
CA ASN A 42 11.66 -8.86 -4.64
C ASN A 42 11.67 -7.80 -3.51
N LEU A 43 10.63 -7.73 -2.68
CA LEU A 43 10.64 -7.02 -1.38
C LEU A 43 10.78 -7.97 -0.20
N GLY A 44 10.62 -9.26 -0.47
CA GLY A 44 10.75 -10.32 0.51
C GLY A 44 12.16 -10.48 1.07
N PHE A 45 13.11 -9.61 0.75
CA PHE A 45 14.00 -8.90 1.70
C PHE A 45 15.14 -8.33 0.86
N VAL A 46 14.96 -7.09 0.40
CA VAL A 46 16.00 -6.31 -0.25
C VAL A 46 17.22 -6.25 0.66
N THR A 47 18.34 -6.81 0.24
CA THR A 47 19.56 -6.87 1.07
C THR A 47 20.57 -5.81 0.71
N THR A 48 20.42 -5.17 -0.45
CA THR A 48 21.37 -4.17 -0.94
C THR A 48 20.72 -2.81 -1.13
N LYS A 49 21.53 -1.77 -1.00
CA LYS A 49 21.10 -0.38 -1.24
C LYS A 49 20.62 -0.16 -2.67
N SER A 50 21.28 -0.78 -3.65
CA SER A 50 20.93 -0.65 -5.07
C SER A 50 19.55 -1.21 -5.39
N GLU A 51 19.27 -2.42 -4.89
CA GLU A 51 17.95 -3.05 -5.02
C GLU A 51 16.86 -2.21 -4.34
N LEU A 52 17.16 -1.62 -3.17
CA LEU A 52 16.21 -0.77 -2.44
C LEU A 52 15.88 0.49 -3.24
N GLN A 53 16.91 1.16 -3.75
CA GLN A 53 16.76 2.37 -4.54
C GLN A 53 16.00 2.13 -5.85
N ALA A 54 16.15 0.95 -6.46
CA ALA A 54 15.40 0.58 -7.67
C ALA A 54 13.89 0.44 -7.42
N LEU A 55 13.48 0.07 -6.20
CA LEU A 55 12.06 -0.11 -5.84
C LEU A 55 11.40 1.17 -5.34
N CYS A 56 12.18 2.11 -4.82
CA CYS A 56 11.66 3.33 -4.21
C CYS A 56 10.73 4.16 -5.10
N PRO A 57 10.97 4.32 -6.42
CA PRO A 57 10.03 5.02 -7.29
C PRO A 57 8.62 4.41 -7.28
N ASP A 58 8.52 3.08 -7.32
CA ASP A 58 7.25 2.36 -7.31
C ASP A 58 6.57 2.48 -5.94
N LEU A 59 7.31 2.28 -4.85
CA LEU A 59 6.80 2.40 -3.49
C LEU A 59 6.23 3.80 -3.21
N GLN A 60 6.98 4.84 -3.56
CA GLN A 60 6.57 6.23 -3.37
C GLN A 60 5.39 6.60 -4.28
N SER A 61 5.37 6.09 -5.52
CA SER A 61 4.26 6.30 -6.46
C SER A 61 2.97 5.65 -5.94
N SER A 62 3.04 4.42 -5.43
CA SER A 62 1.92 3.75 -4.77
C SER A 62 1.36 4.56 -3.61
N MET A 63 2.22 5.09 -2.72
CA MET A 63 1.75 5.93 -1.61
C MET A 63 1.11 7.24 -2.06
N LYS A 64 1.67 7.89 -3.09
CA LYS A 64 1.07 9.10 -3.69
C LYS A 64 -0.31 8.82 -4.30
N CYS A 65 -0.47 7.66 -4.95
CA CYS A 65 -1.74 7.20 -5.51
C CYS A 65 -2.79 6.99 -4.41
N ILE A 66 -2.43 6.27 -3.34
CA ILE A 66 -3.31 6.03 -2.19
C ILE A 66 -3.74 7.35 -1.55
N ASN A 67 -2.81 8.26 -1.28
CA ASN A 67 -3.12 9.58 -0.70
C ASN A 67 -4.05 10.39 -1.59
N SER A 68 -3.85 10.35 -2.91
CA SER A 68 -4.71 11.05 -3.87
C SER A 68 -6.13 10.45 -3.89
N TYR A 69 -6.23 9.11 -3.88
CA TYR A 69 -7.52 8.42 -3.78
C TYR A 69 -8.25 8.79 -2.50
N THR A 70 -7.59 8.72 -1.33
CA THR A 70 -8.21 9.07 -0.05
C THR A 70 -8.69 10.52 -0.03
N LYS A 71 -7.91 11.45 -0.58
CA LYS A 71 -8.29 12.87 -0.64
C LYS A 71 -9.46 13.13 -1.60
N ASN A 72 -9.51 12.46 -2.74
CA ASN A 72 -10.45 12.80 -3.81
C ASN A 72 -11.72 11.94 -3.79
N CYS A 73 -11.66 10.75 -3.21
CA CYS A 73 -12.73 9.75 -3.32
C CYS A 73 -13.34 9.33 -1.99
N MET A 74 -12.68 9.59 -0.84
CA MET A 74 -13.25 9.24 0.46
C MET A 74 -13.96 10.43 1.12
N PRO A 75 -15.09 10.21 1.81
CA PRO A 75 -15.71 11.21 2.66
C PRO A 75 -14.83 11.53 3.88
N GLU A 76 -14.91 12.76 4.39
CA GLU A 76 -14.01 13.25 5.45
C GLU A 76 -13.97 12.37 6.70
N ASN A 77 -15.12 11.85 7.13
CA ASN A 77 -15.23 10.97 8.30
C ASN A 77 -14.55 9.61 8.11
N GLN A 78 -14.31 9.17 6.88
CA GLN A 78 -13.62 7.90 6.59
C GLN A 78 -12.11 8.10 6.38
N ARG A 79 -11.68 9.31 6.00
CA ARG A 79 -10.27 9.62 5.70
C ARG A 79 -9.36 9.40 6.89
N GLN A 80 -9.75 9.83 8.09
CA GLN A 80 -8.90 9.71 9.28
C GLN A 80 -8.61 8.25 9.61
N ASN A 81 -9.64 7.41 9.62
CA ASN A 81 -9.50 5.97 9.85
C ASN A 81 -8.62 5.34 8.76
N PHE A 82 -8.88 5.63 7.49
CA PHE A 82 -8.08 5.08 6.40
C PHE A 82 -6.62 5.53 6.45
N ASN A 83 -6.35 6.81 6.71
CA ASN A 83 -4.99 7.34 6.85
C ASN A 83 -4.25 6.66 8.01
N SER A 84 -4.92 6.40 9.14
CA SER A 84 -4.31 5.71 10.28
C SER A 84 -3.85 4.29 9.91
N LEU A 85 -4.59 3.58 9.05
CA LEU A 85 -4.23 2.23 8.60
C LEU A 85 -2.95 2.21 7.76
N TYR A 86 -2.71 3.24 6.95
CA TYR A 86 -1.57 3.30 6.03
C TYR A 86 -0.42 4.19 6.52
N GLN A 87 -0.59 4.90 7.64
CA GLN A 87 0.41 5.83 8.17
C GLN A 87 1.75 5.13 8.42
N GLY A 88 1.73 3.96 9.08
CA GLY A 88 2.95 3.20 9.36
C GLY A 88 3.69 2.79 8.08
N VAL A 89 2.95 2.35 7.07
CA VAL A 89 3.52 1.98 5.75
C VAL A 89 4.12 3.20 5.06
N ASN A 90 3.43 4.34 5.09
CA ASN A 90 3.92 5.58 4.50
C ASN A 90 5.24 6.05 5.14
N ILE A 91 5.31 6.01 6.48
CA ILE A 91 6.52 6.36 7.23
C ILE A 91 7.64 5.38 6.88
N ALA A 92 7.38 4.07 6.92
CA ALA A 92 8.38 3.07 6.58
C ALA A 92 8.94 3.25 5.17
N ILE A 93 8.09 3.47 4.16
CA ILE A 93 8.54 3.72 2.78
C ILE A 93 9.39 4.99 2.71
N LYS A 94 8.99 6.07 3.40
CA LYS A 94 9.76 7.31 3.42
C LYS A 94 11.15 7.11 4.03
N GLU A 95 11.23 6.47 5.19
CA GLU A 95 12.49 6.21 5.90
C GLU A 95 13.39 5.20 5.19
N LEU A 96 12.81 4.19 4.52
CA LEU A 96 13.57 3.23 3.71
C LEU A 96 14.15 3.87 2.44
N CYS A 97 13.39 4.76 1.80
CA CYS A 97 13.77 5.36 0.53
C CYS A 97 14.54 6.67 0.65
N GLN A 98 14.82 7.10 1.88
CA GLN A 98 15.66 8.25 2.17
C GLN A 98 16.96 7.75 2.79
N ASP A 99 18.09 8.20 2.24
CA ASP A 99 19.39 7.90 2.81
C ASP A 99 19.45 8.41 4.26
N GLY A 100 19.86 7.55 5.19
CA GLY A 100 19.92 7.87 6.61
C GLY A 100 19.98 6.63 7.52
N SER A 101 20.03 6.90 8.83
CA SER A 101 20.25 5.86 9.84
C SER A 101 19.22 4.73 9.83
N TYR A 102 17.96 5.02 9.47
CA TYR A 102 16.92 3.99 9.36
C TYR A 102 17.20 3.03 8.20
N GLN A 103 17.52 3.57 7.02
CA GLN A 103 17.91 2.78 5.85
C GLN A 103 19.15 1.93 6.15
N ASP A 104 20.17 2.53 6.77
CA ASP A 104 21.40 1.81 7.13
C ASP A 104 21.13 0.65 8.10
N ALA A 105 20.32 0.89 9.13
CA ALA A 105 19.93 -0.15 10.07
C ALA A 105 19.11 -1.25 9.40
N PHE A 106 18.19 -0.90 8.50
CA PHE A 106 17.43 -1.87 7.72
C PHE A 106 18.36 -2.75 6.89
N LEU A 107 19.25 -2.15 6.09
CA LEU A 107 20.19 -2.89 5.23
C LEU A 107 21.14 -3.77 6.03
N LYS A 108 21.56 -3.33 7.22
CA LYS A 108 22.37 -4.15 8.15
C LYS A 108 21.66 -5.44 8.58
N HIS A 109 20.35 -5.39 8.76
CA HIS A 109 19.55 -6.51 9.28
C HIS A 109 18.79 -7.29 8.21
N ALA A 110 18.66 -6.76 6.99
CA ALA A 110 17.99 -7.41 5.88
C ALA A 110 18.49 -8.85 5.59
N PRO A 111 19.80 -9.16 5.65
CA PRO A 111 20.28 -10.54 5.48
C PRO A 111 19.76 -11.53 6.54
N CYS A 112 19.43 -11.05 7.75
CA CYS A 112 18.83 -11.89 8.79
C CYS A 112 17.39 -12.26 8.42
N MET A 113 16.63 -11.28 7.94
CA MET A 113 15.24 -11.48 7.53
C MET A 113 15.16 -12.41 6.31
N GLN A 114 16.09 -12.29 5.36
CA GLN A 114 16.18 -13.17 4.20
C GLN A 114 16.29 -14.66 4.59
N LYS A 115 17.02 -14.97 5.68
CA LYS A 115 17.17 -16.36 6.14
C LYS A 115 15.87 -16.98 6.65
N VAL A 116 14.98 -16.19 7.22
CA VAL A 116 13.71 -16.65 7.80
C VAL A 116 12.51 -16.37 6.90
N GLN A 117 12.74 -15.83 5.70
CA GLN A 117 11.70 -15.38 4.77
C GLN A 117 10.67 -16.47 4.48
N THR A 118 11.14 -17.64 4.07
CA THR A 118 10.28 -18.77 3.67
C THR A 118 9.37 -19.20 4.81
N ASP A 119 9.90 -19.30 6.02
CA ASP A 119 9.16 -19.73 7.20
C ASP A 119 8.13 -18.66 7.61
N TYR A 120 8.52 -17.38 7.56
CA TYR A 120 7.64 -16.26 7.80
C TYR A 120 6.48 -16.21 6.80
N GLU A 121 6.75 -16.38 5.51
CA GLU A 121 5.72 -16.39 4.46
C GLU A 121 4.75 -17.55 4.63
N LEU A 122 5.25 -18.74 4.97
CA LEU A 122 4.43 -19.92 5.23
C LEU A 122 3.50 -19.68 6.43
N CYS A 123 4.05 -19.16 7.54
CA CYS A 123 3.27 -18.77 8.71
C CYS A 123 2.23 -17.70 8.36
N SER A 124 2.62 -16.63 7.66
CA SER A 124 1.73 -15.54 7.28
C SER A 124 0.55 -16.03 6.44
N LYS A 125 0.77 -16.96 5.50
CA LYS A 125 -0.30 -17.57 4.71
C LYS A 125 -1.26 -18.38 5.58
N ARG A 126 -0.73 -19.22 6.49
CA ARG A 126 -1.55 -20.00 7.43
C ARG A 126 -2.36 -19.12 8.37
N TYR A 127 -1.75 -18.04 8.87
CA TYR A 127 -2.40 -17.04 9.70
C TYR A 127 -3.56 -16.39 8.96
N GLN A 128 -3.34 -15.89 7.75
CA GLN A 128 -4.38 -15.27 6.93
C GLN A 128 -5.55 -16.22 6.66
N GLN A 129 -5.27 -17.48 6.31
CA GLN A 129 -6.29 -18.50 6.13
C GLN A 129 -7.09 -18.74 7.42
N SER A 130 -6.40 -18.88 8.54
CA SER A 130 -7.03 -19.12 9.85
C SER A 130 -7.93 -17.95 10.25
N VAL A 131 -7.51 -16.70 10.02
CA VAL A 131 -8.33 -15.51 10.30
C VAL A 131 -9.59 -15.50 9.43
N ILE A 132 -9.47 -15.75 8.13
CA ILE A 132 -10.62 -15.81 7.20
C ILE A 132 -11.60 -16.90 7.63
N GLU A 133 -11.10 -18.08 8.00
CA GLU A 133 -11.93 -19.18 8.50
C GLU A 133 -12.67 -18.81 9.78
N LEU A 134 -12.02 -18.09 10.70
CA LEU A 134 -12.63 -17.65 11.96
C LEU A 134 -13.71 -16.59 11.74
N GLU A 135 -13.47 -15.64 10.85
CA GLU A 135 -14.46 -14.63 10.45
C GLU A 135 -15.69 -15.29 9.82
N SER A 136 -15.50 -16.31 8.98
CA SER A 136 -16.61 -17.06 8.36
C SER A 136 -17.49 -17.83 9.35
N LYS A 137 -16.95 -18.17 10.53
CA LYS A 137 -17.63 -19.00 11.54
C LYS A 137 -18.39 -18.19 12.60
N ASN A 138 -18.33 -16.85 12.60
CA ASN A 138 -19.01 -15.97 13.57
C ASN A 138 -18.71 -16.30 15.05
N THR A 139 -17.59 -16.96 15.35
CA THR A 139 -17.29 -17.44 16.70
C THR A 139 -16.61 -16.34 17.51
N THR A 140 -17.34 -15.72 18.43
CA THR A 140 -16.89 -14.64 19.35
C THR A 140 -15.90 -15.09 20.44
N LYS A 141 -15.17 -16.19 20.22
CA LYS A 141 -14.12 -16.72 21.10
C LYS A 141 -12.94 -17.22 20.25
N SER A 142 -12.07 -16.33 19.79
CA SER A 142 -10.84 -16.74 19.09
C SER A 142 -9.71 -15.72 19.17
N SER A 143 -9.32 -15.35 20.40
CA SER A 143 -8.05 -14.65 20.59
C SER A 143 -6.93 -15.60 21.04
N GLU A 144 -7.27 -16.71 21.70
CA GLU A 144 -6.28 -17.73 22.12
C GLU A 144 -5.79 -18.61 20.97
N ASN A 145 -6.68 -19.04 20.06
CA ASN A 145 -6.33 -19.99 18.99
C ASN A 145 -5.51 -19.37 17.84
N VAL A 146 -5.55 -18.05 17.69
CA VAL A 146 -4.81 -17.33 16.64
C VAL A 146 -3.31 -17.27 16.96
N LYS A 147 -2.95 -17.21 18.26
CA LYS A 147 -1.55 -17.16 18.70
C LYS A 147 -0.79 -18.44 18.40
N SER A 148 -1.44 -19.61 18.38
CA SER A 148 -0.80 -20.91 18.12
C SER A 148 -0.60 -21.24 16.63
N VAL A 149 -1.00 -20.36 15.70
CA VAL A 149 -0.91 -20.66 14.26
C VAL A 149 0.55 -20.69 13.74
N CYS A 150 1.45 -20.02 14.46
CA CYS A 150 2.85 -19.85 14.05
C CYS A 150 3.88 -20.31 15.09
N TRP A 151 3.48 -21.15 16.06
CA TRP A 151 4.37 -21.73 17.08
C TRP A 151 4.19 -23.25 17.15
#